data_AF-A0A0B2WDS1-F1
#
_entry.id   AF-A0A0B2WDS1-F1
#
_cell.length_a   1.000
_cell.length_b   1.000
_cell.length_c   1.000
_cell.angle_alpha   90.00
_cell.angle_beta   90.00
_cell.angle_gamma   90.00
#
_symmetry.space_group_name_H-M   'P 1'
#
loop_
_entity.id
_entity.type
_entity.pdbx_description
1 polymer ?
#
loop_
_entity_poly.entity_id
_entity_poly.type
_entity_poly.pdbx_seq_one_letter_code
_entity_poly.pdbx_strand_id
1 'polypeptide(L)'
;MMLSLLVAGLAALAQATRDAPVVHNNARAIYEAVLPSQPFHRGNLHGNIRGSVQASPGPDGVGVLYRVEFQNLPEEGGPFLYHIHVNPVPSDGNCTKTLAHLDPYKRGETPPCNASAPQTCQVGDLSGKYGEVKNDPFVDEYLDPYSSLDEGTEAFMGNRSIVVHFANKTRITCANLERIPGCSP
;
A
#
# COMPACT_ATOMS: atom_id res chain seq x y z
N MET A 1 51.99 -13.19 -27.85
CA MET A 1 50.55 -13.13 -27.51
C MET A 1 50.32 -13.99 -26.28
N MET A 2 49.98 -13.39 -25.13
CA MET A 2 49.01 -14.00 -24.21
C MET A 2 48.49 -12.91 -23.26
N LEU A 3 47.17 -12.76 -23.37
CA LEU A 3 46.25 -11.82 -22.73
C LEU A 3 46.45 -11.65 -21.22
N SER A 4 46.58 -10.39 -20.79
CA SER A 4 46.27 -9.98 -19.42
C SER A 4 44.74 -9.94 -19.25
N LEU A 5 44.20 -10.83 -18.42
CA LEU A 5 42.80 -10.82 -18.02
C LEU A 5 42.59 -9.77 -16.91
N LEU A 6 42.02 -8.63 -17.25
CA LEU A 6 41.47 -7.67 -16.28
C LEU A 6 40.12 -8.19 -15.79
N VAL A 7 40.09 -8.73 -14.57
CA VAL A 7 38.84 -9.08 -13.89
C VAL A 7 38.27 -7.80 -13.29
N ALA A 8 37.32 -7.17 -13.98
CA ALA A 8 36.54 -6.07 -13.42
C ALA A 8 35.51 -6.65 -12.44
N GLY A 9 35.79 -6.56 -11.14
CA GLY A 9 34.82 -6.89 -10.11
C GLY A 9 33.66 -5.90 -10.12
N LEU A 10 32.45 -6.37 -10.44
CA LEU A 10 31.22 -5.61 -10.20
C LEU A 10 30.95 -5.56 -8.70
N ALA A 11 31.35 -4.48 -8.04
CA ALA A 11 30.85 -4.17 -6.71
C ALA A 11 29.36 -3.76 -6.85
N ALA A 12 28.46 -4.64 -6.44
CA ALA A 12 27.06 -4.27 -6.25
C ALA A 12 26.99 -3.23 -5.12
N LEU A 13 26.74 -1.97 -5.47
CA LEU A 13 26.46 -0.93 -4.48
C LEU A 13 25.12 -1.28 -3.81
N ALA A 14 25.18 -1.83 -2.60
CA ALA A 14 24.01 -1.93 -1.74
C ALA A 14 23.51 -0.51 -1.48
N GLN A 15 22.36 -0.15 -2.06
CA GLN A 15 21.70 1.10 -1.71
C GLN A 15 21.23 0.99 -0.27
N ALA A 16 21.73 1.87 0.60
CA ALA A 16 21.31 1.91 1.99
C ALA A 16 19.82 2.22 2.09
N THR A 17 19.10 1.43 2.89
CA THR A 17 17.72 1.72 3.28
C THR A 17 17.70 2.92 4.23
N ARG A 18 16.59 3.64 4.30
CA ARG A 18 16.39 4.75 5.25
C ARG A 18 15.01 4.67 5.89
N ASP A 19 14.89 5.22 7.08
CA ASP A 19 13.59 5.34 7.74
C ASP A 19 12.71 6.32 6.98
N ALA A 20 11.40 6.03 6.94
CA ALA A 20 10.40 6.93 6.42
C ALA A 20 10.29 8.16 7.34
N PRO A 21 10.52 9.38 6.83
CA PRO A 21 10.29 10.60 7.60
C PRO A 21 8.79 10.80 7.80
N VAL A 22 8.44 11.48 8.90
CA VAL A 22 7.08 11.98 9.11
C VAL A 22 6.75 13.01 8.03
N VAL A 23 5.59 12.86 7.40
CA VAL A 23 5.04 13.79 6.42
C VAL A 23 4.27 14.89 7.15
N HIS A 24 4.54 16.13 6.76
CA HIS A 24 3.88 17.32 7.28
C HIS A 24 3.27 18.13 6.13
N ASN A 25 2.34 19.03 6.46
CA ASN A 25 1.71 19.96 5.53
C ASN A 25 0.94 19.30 4.37
N ASN A 26 0.38 18.11 4.59
CA ASN A 26 -0.40 17.39 3.59
C ASN A 26 -1.54 18.27 3.02
N ALA A 27 -1.72 18.21 1.70
CA ALA A 27 -2.81 18.86 0.99
C ALA A 27 -4.18 18.52 1.59
N ARG A 28 -5.08 19.51 1.58
CA ARG A 28 -6.49 19.33 1.93
C ARG A 28 -7.24 18.61 0.80
N ALA A 29 -7.02 17.31 0.70
CA ALA A 29 -7.66 16.44 -0.27
C ALA A 29 -8.07 15.13 0.40
N ILE A 30 -9.16 14.53 -0.08
CA ILE A 30 -9.56 13.18 0.31
C ILE A 30 -9.40 12.29 -0.92
N TYR A 31 -8.84 11.11 -0.73
CA TYR A 31 -8.82 10.05 -1.73
C TYR A 31 -9.55 8.84 -1.20
N GLU A 32 -10.14 8.07 -2.10
CA GLU A 32 -10.80 6.82 -1.76
C GLU A 32 -10.51 5.75 -2.81
N ALA A 33 -10.26 4.54 -2.32
CA ALA A 33 -10.17 3.33 -3.11
C ALA A 33 -11.38 2.46 -2.82
N VAL A 34 -12.36 2.45 -3.73
CA VAL A 34 -13.57 1.63 -3.62
C VAL A 34 -13.34 0.29 -4.32
N LEU A 35 -13.44 -0.81 -3.59
CA LEU A 35 -13.22 -2.16 -4.13
C LEU A 35 -14.33 -2.53 -5.14
N PRO A 36 -13.97 -3.07 -6.33
CA PRO A 36 -14.95 -3.41 -7.35
C PRO A 36 -15.81 -4.60 -6.94
N SER A 37 -17.01 -4.72 -7.52
CA SER A 37 -17.87 -5.89 -7.29
C SER A 37 -17.33 -7.19 -7.91
N GLN A 38 -16.55 -7.09 -8.99
CA GLN A 38 -15.93 -8.24 -9.65
C GLN A 38 -14.56 -8.56 -9.05
N PRO A 39 -14.32 -9.83 -8.65
CA PRO A 39 -13.02 -10.22 -8.12
C PRO A 39 -11.97 -10.29 -9.22
N PHE A 40 -10.75 -9.84 -8.91
CA PHE A 40 -9.59 -10.09 -9.75
C PHE A 40 -9.15 -11.56 -9.62
N HIS A 41 -9.14 -12.08 -8.40
CA HIS A 41 -8.81 -13.47 -8.13
C HIS A 41 -9.90 -14.43 -8.62
N ARG A 42 -9.49 -15.49 -9.34
CA ARG A 42 -10.39 -16.44 -10.01
C ARG A 42 -10.58 -17.77 -9.25
N GLY A 43 -10.19 -17.82 -7.97
CA GLY A 43 -10.36 -18.99 -7.11
C GLY A 43 -11.76 -19.11 -6.51
N ASN A 44 -11.91 -19.99 -5.51
CA ASN A 44 -13.17 -20.23 -4.82
C ASN A 44 -13.52 -19.05 -3.89
N LEU A 45 -14.07 -17.98 -4.45
CA LEU A 45 -14.58 -16.82 -3.73
C LEU A 45 -16.09 -16.73 -3.90
N HIS A 46 -16.82 -16.56 -2.79
CA HIS A 46 -18.24 -16.25 -2.82
C HIS A 46 -18.44 -14.74 -3.08
N GLY A 47 -18.27 -14.34 -4.34
CA GLY A 47 -18.28 -12.93 -4.75
C GLY A 47 -16.90 -12.27 -4.59
N ASN A 48 -16.87 -10.96 -4.32
CA ASN A 48 -15.64 -10.21 -4.05
C ASN A 48 -15.71 -9.55 -2.67
N ILE A 49 -14.53 -9.22 -2.12
CA ILE A 49 -14.43 -8.32 -0.99
C ILE A 49 -15.01 -6.97 -1.40
N ARG A 50 -15.87 -6.41 -0.55
CA ARG A 50 -16.53 -5.11 -0.75
C ARG A 50 -16.05 -4.11 0.29
N GLY A 51 -16.22 -2.82 -0.01
CA GLY A 51 -15.89 -1.72 0.89
C GLY A 51 -14.86 -0.78 0.29
N SER A 52 -14.25 0.05 1.12
CA SER A 52 -13.30 1.08 0.68
C SER A 52 -12.18 1.36 1.67
N VAL A 53 -11.14 2.00 1.16
CA VAL A 53 -10.10 2.66 1.97
C VAL A 53 -10.16 4.14 1.64
N GLN A 54 -10.55 4.95 2.61
CA GLN A 54 -10.50 6.41 2.52
C GLN A 54 -9.24 6.93 3.18
N ALA A 55 -8.62 7.93 2.56
CA ALA A 55 -7.42 8.59 3.01
C ALA A 55 -7.65 10.10 3.05
N SER A 56 -7.49 10.69 4.22
CA SER A 56 -7.75 12.11 4.48
C SER A 56 -6.57 12.75 5.24
N PRO A 57 -6.45 14.09 5.28
CA PRO A 57 -5.34 14.73 5.96
C PRO A 57 -5.39 14.41 7.46
N GLY A 58 -4.26 14.02 8.04
CA GLY A 58 -4.17 13.87 9.49
C GLY A 58 -4.24 15.21 10.23
N PRO A 59 -4.38 15.18 11.57
CA PRO A 59 -4.40 16.39 12.40
C PRO A 59 -3.18 17.28 12.11
N ASP A 60 -3.42 18.60 12.03
CA ASP A 60 -2.40 19.61 11.71
C ASP A 60 -1.63 19.36 10.40
N GLY A 61 -2.20 18.59 9.48
CA GLY A 61 -1.56 18.21 8.21
C GLY A 61 -0.45 17.19 8.34
N VAL A 62 -0.32 16.52 9.50
CA VAL A 62 0.67 15.47 9.75
C VAL A 62 0.12 14.12 9.31
N GLY A 63 0.81 13.47 8.36
CA GLY A 63 0.42 12.15 7.87
C GLY A 63 -0.98 12.09 7.24
N VAL A 64 -1.46 10.86 7.09
CA VAL A 64 -2.76 10.53 6.48
C VAL A 64 -3.60 9.74 7.47
N LEU A 65 -4.81 10.20 7.74
CA LEU A 65 -5.82 9.44 8.47
C LEU A 65 -6.52 8.49 7.50
N TYR A 66 -6.37 7.19 7.75
CA TYR A 66 -7.04 6.14 7.00
C TYR A 66 -8.30 5.69 7.72
N ARG A 67 -9.39 5.53 6.95
CA ARG A 67 -10.60 4.79 7.36
C ARG A 67 -10.73 3.60 6.43
N VAL A 68 -10.79 2.40 6.98
CA VAL A 68 -10.82 1.14 6.23
C VAL A 68 -12.09 0.40 6.55
N GLU A 69 -12.81 -0.02 5.53
CA GLU A 69 -14.01 -0.85 5.67
C GLU A 69 -13.94 -2.00 4.66
N PHE A 70 -13.93 -3.24 5.13
CA PHE A 70 -14.03 -4.43 4.29
C PHE A 70 -15.15 -5.35 4.76
N GLN A 71 -15.83 -5.98 3.81
CA GLN A 71 -16.88 -6.96 4.04
C GLN A 71 -16.79 -8.09 3.02
N ASN A 72 -17.44 -9.20 3.32
CA ASN A 72 -17.47 -10.38 2.44
C ASN A 72 -16.06 -10.91 2.19
N LEU A 73 -15.31 -11.06 3.28
CA LEU A 73 -13.97 -11.64 3.26
C LEU A 73 -14.08 -13.14 2.96
N PRO A 74 -13.09 -13.73 2.27
CA PRO A 74 -13.05 -15.17 2.10
C PRO A 74 -13.02 -15.89 3.47
N GLU A 75 -13.67 -17.05 3.58
CA GLU A 75 -13.67 -17.85 4.82
C GLU A 75 -12.27 -18.38 5.18
N GLU A 76 -11.41 -18.57 4.18
CA GLU A 76 -10.06 -19.09 4.32
C GLU A 76 -9.00 -18.22 3.64
N GLY A 77 -7.73 -18.45 3.98
CA GLY A 77 -6.60 -17.75 3.38
C GLY A 77 -6.25 -16.41 4.03
N GLY A 78 -6.94 -16.05 5.11
CA GLY A 78 -6.55 -14.97 6.02
C GLY A 78 -5.39 -15.36 6.96
N PRO A 79 -4.94 -14.44 7.84
CA PRO A 79 -5.38 -13.05 7.92
C PRO A 79 -5.06 -12.28 6.63
N PHE A 80 -5.97 -11.39 6.23
CA PHE A 80 -5.83 -10.69 4.95
C PHE A 80 -4.96 -9.44 5.12
N LEU A 81 -4.20 -9.13 4.08
CA LEU A 81 -3.29 -7.99 4.05
C LEU A 81 -3.80 -6.96 3.05
N TYR A 82 -3.51 -5.69 3.28
CA TYR A 82 -3.74 -4.65 2.30
C TYR A 82 -2.60 -3.64 2.31
N HIS A 83 -2.23 -3.20 1.11
CA HIS A 83 -1.07 -2.34 0.91
C HIS A 83 -1.37 -1.27 -0.15
N ILE A 84 -0.63 -0.16 -0.07
CA ILE A 84 -0.54 0.80 -1.17
C ILE A 84 0.50 0.28 -2.15
N HIS A 85 0.13 0.13 -3.42
CA HIS A 85 0.99 -0.31 -4.51
C HIS A 85 1.44 0.85 -5.39
N VAL A 86 2.61 0.74 -6.04
CA VAL A 86 3.23 1.87 -6.73
C VAL A 86 2.43 2.38 -7.94
N ASN A 87 1.74 1.50 -8.66
CA ASN A 87 1.01 1.86 -9.88
C ASN A 87 -0.51 1.83 -9.67
N PRO A 88 -1.26 2.64 -10.44
CA PRO A 88 -2.70 2.50 -10.50
C PRO A 88 -3.10 1.15 -11.11
N VAL A 89 -4.29 0.68 -10.75
CA VAL A 89 -4.99 -0.42 -11.40
C VAL A 89 -5.33 0.01 -12.84
N PRO A 90 -4.90 -0.75 -13.86
CA PRO A 90 -5.28 -0.51 -15.26
C PRO A 90 -6.78 -0.73 -15.49
N SER A 91 -7.26 -0.27 -16.66
CA SER A 91 -8.68 -0.36 -17.04
C SER A 91 -9.23 -1.78 -17.14
N ASP A 92 -8.37 -2.80 -17.29
CA ASP A 92 -8.75 -4.21 -17.29
C ASP A 92 -8.86 -4.83 -15.88
N GLY A 93 -8.67 -4.02 -14.82
CA GLY A 93 -8.77 -4.46 -13.43
C GLY A 93 -7.62 -5.38 -12.99
N ASN A 94 -6.54 -5.48 -13.76
CA ASN A 94 -5.47 -6.42 -13.48
C ASN A 94 -4.59 -5.98 -12.31
N CYS A 95 -4.88 -6.52 -11.12
CA CYS A 95 -4.14 -6.18 -9.90
C CYS A 95 -2.66 -6.50 -9.97
N THR A 96 -2.16 -7.35 -10.87
CA THR A 96 -0.69 -7.60 -10.99
C THR A 96 0.07 -6.39 -11.55
N LYS A 97 -0.61 -5.51 -12.30
CA LYS A 97 -0.01 -4.34 -12.94
C LYS A 97 0.16 -3.15 -12.00
N THR A 98 -0.34 -3.25 -10.77
CA THR A 98 -0.05 -2.30 -9.69
C THR A 98 1.40 -2.42 -9.18
N LEU A 99 2.10 -3.49 -9.57
CA LEU A 99 3.51 -3.78 -9.26
C LEU A 99 3.79 -3.90 -7.75
N ALA A 100 4.94 -3.45 -7.26
CA ALA A 100 5.38 -3.59 -5.87
C ALA A 100 4.64 -2.62 -4.92
N HIS A 101 4.86 -2.77 -3.61
CA HIS A 101 4.38 -1.81 -2.61
C HIS A 101 5.04 -0.44 -2.80
N LEU A 102 4.36 0.61 -2.36
CA LEU A 102 4.94 1.94 -2.24
C LEU A 102 6.09 1.93 -1.22
N ASP A 103 7.32 1.92 -1.72
CA ASP A 103 8.54 1.81 -0.90
C ASP A 103 9.63 2.78 -1.38
N PRO A 104 9.42 4.10 -1.24
CA PRO A 104 10.38 5.10 -1.70
C PRO A 104 11.71 5.03 -0.94
N TYR A 105 11.70 4.46 0.25
CA TYR A 105 12.86 4.38 1.15
C TYR A 105 13.59 3.04 1.11
N LYS A 106 13.21 2.19 0.13
CA LYS A 106 13.89 0.94 -0.24
C LYS A 106 14.01 -0.05 0.90
N ARG A 107 13.04 -0.01 1.82
CA ARG A 107 13.00 -0.82 3.01
C ARG A 107 12.96 -2.32 2.66
N GLY A 108 12.16 -2.69 1.66
CA GLY A 108 11.93 -4.07 1.24
C GLY A 108 10.90 -4.82 2.10
N GLU A 109 10.70 -6.11 1.83
CA GLU A 109 9.74 -6.94 2.57
C GLU A 109 10.39 -7.79 3.68
N THR A 110 11.71 -7.92 3.67
CA THR A 110 12.46 -8.77 4.61
C THR A 110 13.48 -7.94 5.39
N PRO A 111 13.47 -8.00 6.73
CA PRO A 111 12.51 -8.73 7.58
C PRO A 111 11.08 -8.17 7.45
N PRO A 112 10.04 -8.88 7.93
CA PRO A 112 8.67 -8.34 7.98
C PRO A 112 8.59 -7.01 8.71
N CYS A 113 7.55 -6.19 8.46
CA CYS A 113 7.37 -4.92 9.14
C CYS A 113 7.34 -5.10 10.67
N ASN A 114 8.04 -4.23 11.37
CA ASN A 114 7.97 -4.14 12.83
C ASN A 114 7.00 -3.02 13.20
N ALA A 115 5.78 -3.37 13.60
CA ALA A 115 4.75 -2.40 14.00
C ALA A 115 5.17 -1.50 15.17
N SER A 116 6.13 -1.92 16.02
CA SER A 116 6.68 -1.08 17.09
C SER A 116 7.70 -0.04 16.60
N ALA A 117 8.12 -0.11 15.34
CA ALA A 117 9.02 0.84 14.68
C ALA A 117 8.53 1.11 13.24
N PRO A 118 7.32 1.68 13.06
CA PRO A 118 6.64 1.75 11.76
C PRO A 118 7.38 2.63 10.72
N GLN A 119 8.25 3.55 11.16
CA GLN A 119 9.15 4.30 10.26
C GLN A 119 10.13 3.39 9.51
N THR A 120 10.38 2.18 10.01
CA THR A 120 11.27 1.18 9.38
C THR A 120 10.53 0.25 8.42
N CYS A 121 9.26 0.52 8.12
CA CYS A 121 8.43 -0.26 7.20
C CYS A 121 8.28 0.44 5.84
N GLN A 122 7.81 -0.29 4.83
CA GLN A 122 7.47 0.34 3.56
C GLN A 122 6.31 1.32 3.80
N VAL A 123 6.32 2.47 3.12
CA VAL A 123 5.24 3.46 3.26
C VAL A 123 3.89 2.80 2.99
N GLY A 124 3.81 1.96 1.96
CA GLY A 124 2.60 1.25 1.57
C GLY A 124 2.25 0.01 2.41
N ASP A 125 3.08 -0.41 3.37
CA ASP A 125 2.80 -1.59 4.21
C ASP A 125 1.85 -1.25 5.37
N LEU A 126 0.57 -1.02 5.05
CA LEU A 126 -0.45 -0.62 6.02
C LEU A 126 -0.76 -1.74 7.00
N SER A 127 -0.98 -2.98 6.52
CA SER A 127 -1.25 -4.12 7.41
C SER A 127 -0.08 -4.44 8.34
N GLY A 128 1.17 -4.32 7.87
CA GLY A 128 2.33 -4.51 8.72
C GLY A 128 2.46 -3.46 9.83
N LYS A 129 2.05 -2.21 9.57
CA LYS A 129 2.10 -1.11 10.55
C LYS A 129 0.92 -1.11 11.54
N TYR A 130 -0.29 -1.37 11.05
CA TYR A 130 -1.53 -1.11 11.81
C TYR A 130 -2.35 -2.36 12.13
N GLY A 131 -1.98 -3.51 11.56
CA GLY A 131 -2.62 -4.79 11.82
C GLY A 131 -3.23 -5.42 10.57
N GLU A 132 -3.29 -6.75 10.59
CA GLU A 132 -3.87 -7.54 9.51
C GLU A 132 -5.40 -7.64 9.70
N VAL A 133 -6.12 -7.88 8.61
CA VAL A 133 -7.57 -8.03 8.60
C VAL A 133 -7.95 -9.43 9.08
N LYS A 134 -8.60 -9.52 10.24
CA LYS A 134 -8.90 -10.79 10.94
C LYS A 134 -10.39 -11.07 11.15
N ASN A 135 -11.26 -10.09 10.92
CA ASN A 135 -12.70 -10.17 11.20
C ASN A 135 -13.50 -9.74 9.97
N ASP A 136 -14.73 -10.22 9.83
CA ASP A 136 -15.71 -9.80 8.82
C ASP A 136 -17.02 -9.41 9.52
N PRO A 137 -17.52 -8.16 9.42
CA PRO A 137 -16.90 -7.03 8.74
C PRO A 137 -15.63 -6.54 9.46
N PHE A 138 -14.70 -5.97 8.69
CA PHE A 138 -13.54 -5.26 9.21
C PHE A 138 -13.76 -3.75 9.07
N VAL A 139 -13.62 -3.03 10.17
CA VAL A 139 -13.65 -1.57 10.21
C VAL A 139 -12.50 -1.11 11.08
N ASP A 140 -11.70 -0.17 10.59
CA ASP A 140 -10.59 0.40 11.35
C ASP A 140 -10.31 1.85 10.96
N GLU A 141 -9.69 2.59 11.87
CA GLU A 141 -9.25 3.97 11.68
C GLU A 141 -7.92 4.20 12.38
N TYR A 142 -6.93 4.68 11.64
CA TYR A 142 -5.59 4.95 12.17
C TYR A 142 -4.88 6.06 11.41
N LEU A 143 -3.96 6.72 12.10
CA LEU A 143 -3.08 7.73 11.52
C LEU A 143 -1.80 7.08 11.03
N ASP A 144 -1.47 7.32 9.76
CA ASP A 144 -0.17 6.99 9.17
C ASP A 144 0.70 8.23 8.95
N PRO A 145 1.71 8.48 9.81
CA PRO A 145 2.59 9.63 9.67
C PRO A 145 3.44 9.61 8.40
N TYR A 146 3.54 8.48 7.70
CA TYR A 146 4.54 8.26 6.63
C TYR A 146 3.97 8.36 5.21
N SER A 147 2.65 8.31 5.05
CA SER A 147 1.98 8.52 3.76
C SER A 147 1.74 10.01 3.48
N SER A 148 1.59 10.37 2.21
CA SER A 148 1.37 11.76 1.79
C SER A 148 0.23 11.94 0.78
N LEU A 149 -0.44 13.08 0.87
CA LEU A 149 -1.48 13.58 -0.04
C LEU A 149 -0.94 14.58 -1.08
N ASP A 150 0.34 14.94 -1.02
CA ASP A 150 0.95 15.95 -1.86
C ASP A 150 1.63 15.33 -3.09
N GLU A 151 1.16 15.71 -4.30
CA GLU A 151 1.56 15.16 -5.61
C GLU A 151 3.06 15.25 -5.97
N GLY A 152 3.91 15.82 -5.11
CA GLY A 152 5.36 15.95 -5.31
C GLY A 152 6.24 15.16 -4.33
N THR A 153 5.66 14.44 -3.37
CA THR A 153 6.44 13.71 -2.36
C THR A 153 6.69 12.27 -2.78
N GLU A 154 7.81 11.69 -2.33
CA GLU A 154 8.12 10.28 -2.62
C GLU A 154 7.06 9.32 -2.03
N ALA A 155 6.42 9.74 -0.93
CA ALA A 155 5.37 9.01 -0.22
C ALA A 155 3.94 9.34 -0.69
N PHE A 156 3.78 10.12 -1.77
CA PHE A 156 2.48 10.48 -2.31
C PHE A 156 1.69 9.23 -2.66
N MET A 157 0.48 9.08 -2.11
CA MET A 157 -0.36 7.88 -2.30
C MET A 157 -1.47 8.06 -3.34
N GLY A 158 -1.74 9.28 -3.80
CA GLY A 158 -2.69 9.49 -4.88
C GLY A 158 -2.16 8.94 -6.22
N ASN A 159 -3.08 8.65 -7.15
CA ASN A 159 -2.75 7.99 -8.45
C ASN A 159 -2.01 6.65 -8.28
N ARG A 160 -2.25 5.98 -7.15
CA ARG A 160 -1.78 4.64 -6.84
C ARG A 160 -2.98 3.75 -6.57
N SER A 161 -2.74 2.56 -6.01
CA SER A 161 -3.80 1.62 -5.72
C SER A 161 -3.67 1.00 -4.34
N ILE A 162 -4.81 0.61 -3.79
CA ILE A 162 -4.90 -0.37 -2.71
C ILE A 162 -5.02 -1.75 -3.33
N VAL A 163 -4.28 -2.72 -2.82
CA VAL A 163 -4.43 -4.13 -3.15
C VAL A 163 -4.68 -4.90 -1.87
N VAL A 164 -5.69 -5.77 -1.88
CA VAL A 164 -5.99 -6.70 -0.79
C VAL A 164 -5.45 -8.08 -1.18
N HIS A 165 -4.82 -8.77 -0.23
CA HIS A 165 -4.14 -10.04 -0.43
C HIS A 165 -4.60 -11.08 0.59
N PHE A 166 -4.49 -12.35 0.19
CA PHE A 166 -4.40 -13.46 1.13
C PHE A 166 -3.11 -13.36 1.98
N ALA A 167 -3.04 -14.11 3.08
CA ALA A 167 -1.84 -14.20 3.93
C ALA A 167 -0.58 -14.64 3.15
N ASN A 168 -0.75 -15.43 2.09
CA ASN A 168 0.34 -15.84 1.19
C ASN A 168 0.73 -14.79 0.14
N LYS A 169 0.23 -13.55 0.27
CA LYS A 169 0.46 -12.40 -0.62
C LYS A 169 -0.19 -12.49 -2.00
N THR A 170 -0.98 -13.52 -2.28
CA THR A 170 -1.77 -13.59 -3.52
C THR A 170 -2.80 -12.46 -3.54
N ARG A 171 -2.84 -11.69 -4.64
CA ARG A 171 -3.76 -10.54 -4.81
C ARG A 171 -5.19 -11.03 -5.00
N ILE A 172 -6.13 -10.49 -4.24
CA ILE A 172 -7.56 -10.82 -4.27
C ILE A 172 -8.31 -9.81 -5.14
N THR A 173 -8.18 -8.54 -4.78
CA THR A 173 -8.87 -7.40 -5.38
C THR A 173 -8.02 -6.15 -5.21
N CYS A 174 -8.30 -5.11 -5.98
CA CYS A 174 -7.58 -3.86 -5.94
C CYS A 174 -8.45 -2.70 -6.47
N ALA A 175 -8.11 -1.48 -6.05
CA ALA A 175 -8.79 -0.26 -6.48
C ALA A 175 -7.83 0.92 -6.49
N ASN A 176 -8.09 1.91 -7.34
CA ASN A 176 -7.32 3.14 -7.41
C ASN A 176 -7.63 4.07 -6.24
N LEU A 177 -6.62 4.74 -5.69
CA LEU A 177 -6.79 5.86 -4.78
C LEU A 177 -7.10 7.10 -5.60
N GLU A 178 -8.39 7.36 -5.79
CA GLU A 178 -8.91 8.46 -6.60
C GLU A 178 -9.32 9.64 -5.72
N ARG A 179 -9.00 10.86 -6.16
CA ARG A 179 -9.35 12.06 -5.41
C ARG A 179 -10.86 12.28 -5.45
N ILE A 180 -11.49 12.44 -4.29
CA ILE A 180 -12.92 12.79 -4.21
C ILE A 180 -13.09 14.28 -4.57
N PRO A 181 -13.82 14.63 -5.64
CA PRO A 181 -14.07 16.03 -5.98
C PRO A 181 -14.94 16.72 -4.93
N GLY A 182 -14.68 18.01 -4.68
CA GLY A 182 -15.54 18.84 -3.82
C GLY A 182 -15.38 18.65 -2.30
N CYS A 183 -14.61 17.67 -1.85
CA CYS A 183 -14.22 17.54 -0.44
C CYS A 183 -12.98 18.39 -0.15
N SER A 184 -13.20 19.66 0.17
CA SER A 184 -12.29 20.39 1.06
C SER A 184 -12.90 20.30 2.47
N PRO A 185 -12.16 19.84 3.49
CA PRO A 185 -12.65 19.90 4.87
C PRO A 185 -12.94 21.35 5.30
#